data_AF-A0A4V1UHW9-F1
#
_entry.id   AF-A0A4V1UHW9-F1
#
_cell.length_a   1.000
_cell.length_b   1.000
_cell.length_c   1.000
_cell.angle_alpha   90.00
_cell.angle_beta   90.00
_cell.angle_gamma   90.00
#
_symmetry.space_group_name_H-M   'P 1'
#
loop_
_entity.id
_entity.type
_entity.pdbx_description
1 polymer ?
#
loop_
_entity_poly.entity_id
_entity_poly.type
_entity_poly.pdbx_seq_one_letter_code
_entity_poly.pdbx_strand_id
1 'polypeptide(L)'
;SWDAEDVIIKRVAAAFDEPLKSEVEVRNQARVHIWFPDRFKEEYEPLPDTDTALGRFVAPAFAVGIRLEKDDSISVAAPFGLEDLFAMVMRPNPNRGPAMGWDKVVASTSQRWPELTVVTA
;
A
#
# COMPACT_ATOMS: atom_id res chain seq x y z
N SER A 1 -4.41 -21.43 -1.87
CA SER A 1 -4.53 -21.46 -3.34
C SER A 1 -5.24 -20.19 -3.78
N TRP A 2 -5.23 -19.88 -5.07
CA TRP A 2 -6.02 -18.77 -5.61
C TRP A 2 -7.51 -18.91 -5.29
N ASP A 3 -8.06 -20.12 -5.40
CA ASP A 3 -9.46 -20.40 -5.06
C ASP A 3 -9.78 -20.10 -3.58
N ALA A 4 -8.85 -20.43 -2.67
CA ALA A 4 -9.03 -20.15 -1.25
C ALA A 4 -9.02 -18.64 -0.94
N GLU A 5 -8.20 -17.86 -1.65
CA GLU A 5 -8.19 -16.40 -1.53
C GLU A 5 -9.48 -15.78 -2.09
N ASP A 6 -9.96 -16.27 -3.23
CA ASP A 6 -11.19 -15.80 -3.86
C ASP A 6 -12.43 -16.03 -2.95
N VAL A 7 -12.47 -17.15 -2.22
CA VAL A 7 -13.52 -17.39 -1.20
C VAL A 7 -13.52 -16.29 -0.13
N ILE A 8 -12.35 -15.87 0.35
CA ILE A 8 -12.24 -14.81 1.37
C ILE A 8 -12.58 -13.44 0.78
N ILE A 9 -12.10 -13.13 -0.43
CA ILE A 9 -12.42 -11.89 -1.14
C ILE A 9 -13.95 -11.75 -1.28
N LYS A 10 -14.62 -12.79 -1.76
CA LYS A 10 -16.09 -12.80 -1.92
C LYS A 10 -16.83 -12.67 -0.59
N ARG A 11 -16.35 -13.35 0.46
CA ARG A 11 -16.94 -13.26 1.80
C ARG A 11 -16.85 -11.85 2.37
N VAL A 12 -15.71 -11.18 2.23
CA VAL A 12 -15.53 -9.80 2.71
C VAL A 12 -16.36 -8.83 1.89
N ALA A 13 -16.38 -8.96 0.56
CA ALA A 13 -17.22 -8.12 -0.30
C ALA A 13 -18.73 -8.26 0.02
N ALA A 14 -19.18 -9.44 0.46
CA ALA A 14 -20.56 -9.66 0.87
C ALA A 14 -20.91 -9.05 2.25
N ALA A 15 -19.91 -8.62 3.03
CA ALA A 15 -20.10 -7.99 4.33
C ALA A 15 -20.31 -6.46 4.24
N PHE A 16 -20.14 -5.88 3.06
CA PHE A 16 -20.26 -4.44 2.82
C PHE A 16 -21.32 -4.15 1.76
N ASP A 17 -22.01 -3.03 1.93
CA ASP A 17 -22.79 -2.37 0.88
C ASP A 17 -21.90 -1.36 0.12
N GLU A 18 -22.42 -0.82 -0.99
CA GLU A 18 -21.72 0.26 -1.69
C GLU A 18 -21.71 1.55 -0.86
N PRO A 19 -20.62 2.34 -0.90
CA PRO A 19 -19.44 2.16 -1.77
C PRO A 19 -18.36 1.21 -1.21
N LEU A 20 -18.43 0.82 0.07
CA LEU A 20 -17.35 0.06 0.72
C LEU A 20 -17.10 -1.29 0.07
N LYS A 21 -18.14 -1.91 -0.50
CA LYS A 21 -18.01 -3.14 -1.27
C LYS A 21 -17.02 -3.05 -2.43
N SER A 22 -16.97 -1.90 -3.11
CA SER A 22 -16.06 -1.67 -4.24
C SER A 22 -14.72 -1.03 -3.82
N GLU A 23 -14.63 -0.44 -2.63
CA GLU A 23 -13.41 0.20 -2.11
C GLU A 23 -12.53 -0.72 -1.26
N VAL A 24 -13.13 -1.68 -0.53
CA VAL A 24 -12.37 -2.59 0.34
C VAL A 24 -11.67 -3.67 -0.48
N GLU A 25 -10.34 -3.61 -0.52
CA GLU A 25 -9.52 -4.64 -1.16
C GLU A 25 -9.00 -5.68 -0.17
N VAL A 26 -9.19 -6.96 -0.50
CA VAL A 26 -8.58 -8.08 0.22
C VAL A 26 -7.46 -8.68 -0.63
N ARG A 27 -6.24 -8.69 -0.08
CA ARG A 27 -5.03 -9.17 -0.77
C ARG A 27 -4.21 -10.07 0.14
N ASN A 28 -3.72 -11.19 -0.39
CA ASN A 28 -2.81 -12.07 0.32
C ASN A 28 -1.35 -11.63 0.14
N GLN A 29 -0.83 -10.87 1.11
CA GLN A 29 0.53 -10.34 1.06
C GLN A 29 1.61 -11.45 1.05
N ALA A 30 1.34 -12.61 1.67
CA ALA A 30 2.30 -13.72 1.73
C ALA A 30 2.67 -14.28 0.35
N ARG A 31 1.88 -14.02 -0.69
CA ARG A 31 2.09 -14.56 -2.04
C ARG A 31 2.53 -13.51 -3.05
N VAL A 32 2.76 -12.27 -2.64
CA VAL A 32 3.19 -11.18 -3.53
C VAL A 32 4.45 -11.56 -4.29
N HIS A 33 5.43 -12.17 -3.62
CA HIS A 33 6.67 -12.66 -4.21
C HIS A 33 6.48 -13.61 -5.41
N ILE A 34 5.34 -14.30 -5.50
CA ILE A 34 5.07 -15.28 -6.57
C ILE A 34 4.72 -14.58 -7.88
N TRP A 35 3.99 -13.46 -7.84
CA TRP A 35 3.45 -12.82 -9.05
C TRP A 35 4.04 -11.42 -9.33
N PHE A 36 4.66 -10.79 -8.34
CA PHE A 36 5.21 -9.44 -8.47
C PHE A 36 6.30 -9.33 -9.55
N PRO A 37 7.26 -10.27 -9.65
CA PRO A 37 8.31 -10.20 -10.68
C PRO A 37 7.74 -10.25 -12.10
N ASP A 38 6.71 -11.06 -12.34
CA ASP A 38 6.09 -11.15 -13.65
C ASP A 38 5.39 -9.85 -14.06
N ARG A 39 4.76 -9.17 -13.10
CA ARG A 39 3.99 -7.94 -13.33
C ARG A 39 4.86 -6.69 -13.42
N PHE A 40 5.86 -6.56 -12.55
CA PHE A 40 6.64 -5.33 -12.39
C PHE A 40 8.10 -5.46 -12.82
N LYS A 41 8.55 -6.65 -13.21
CA LYS A 41 9.94 -6.93 -13.64
C LYS A 41 10.98 -6.56 -12.58
N GLU A 42 10.63 -6.78 -11.32
CA GLU A 42 11.45 -6.51 -10.15
C GLU A 42 11.33 -7.67 -9.17
N GLU A 43 12.45 -8.06 -8.57
CA GLU A 43 12.47 -9.10 -7.54
C GLU A 43 11.66 -8.65 -6.32
N TYR A 44 10.98 -9.60 -5.69
CA TYR A 44 10.19 -9.33 -4.51
C TYR A 44 10.33 -10.50 -3.54
N GLU A 45 11.12 -10.31 -2.49
CA GLU A 45 11.34 -11.37 -1.50
C GLU A 45 10.05 -11.71 -0.74
N PRO A 46 9.87 -12.95 -0.27
CA PRO A 46 8.79 -13.28 0.66
C PRO A 46 8.77 -12.33 1.86
N LEU A 47 7.56 -11.93 2.27
CA LEU A 47 7.38 -11.05 3.42
C LEU A 47 7.36 -11.88 4.70
N PRO A 48 8.13 -11.49 5.74
CA PRO A 48 8.07 -12.15 7.04
C PRO A 48 6.81 -11.77 7.82
N ASP A 49 6.26 -10.57 7.57
CA ASP A 49 5.07 -10.02 8.20
C ASP A 49 4.44 -8.93 7.32
N THR A 50 3.29 -8.40 7.75
CA THR A 50 2.53 -7.39 6.99
C THR A 50 3.18 -6.01 7.05
N ASP A 51 3.80 -5.64 8.17
CA ASP A 51 4.38 -4.31 8.37
C ASP A 51 5.63 -4.12 7.49
N THR A 52 6.39 -5.19 7.25
CA THR A 52 7.51 -5.21 6.30
C THR A 52 7.08 -4.82 4.88
N ALA A 53 5.83 -5.10 4.49
CA ALA A 53 5.32 -4.73 3.17
C ALA A 53 5.29 -3.21 2.98
N LEU A 54 4.97 -2.45 4.04
CA LEU A 54 4.88 -0.98 4.01
C LEU A 54 6.22 -0.36 3.61
N GLY A 55 7.33 -0.92 4.11
CA GLY A 55 8.69 -0.48 3.76
C GLY A 55 9.03 -0.62 2.27
N ARG A 56 8.20 -1.32 1.48
CA ARG A 56 8.40 -1.53 0.03
C ARG A 56 7.43 -0.72 -0.83
N PHE A 57 6.56 0.12 -0.26
CA PHE A 57 5.66 0.96 -1.04
C PHE A 57 6.43 1.98 -1.88
N VAL A 58 5.79 2.53 -2.90
CA VAL A 58 6.47 3.43 -3.87
C VAL A 58 6.90 4.78 -3.27
N ALA A 59 6.25 5.22 -2.19
CA ALA A 59 6.56 6.46 -1.47
C ALA A 59 6.32 6.30 0.05
N PRO A 60 7.09 7.01 0.90
CA PRO A 60 6.84 7.07 2.34
C PRO A 60 5.41 7.48 2.72
N ALA A 61 4.84 8.47 2.02
CA ALA A 61 3.49 8.96 2.26
C ALA A 61 2.38 7.90 2.04
N PHE A 62 2.68 6.78 1.37
CA PHE A 62 1.74 5.66 1.21
C PHE A 62 2.02 4.48 2.14
N ALA A 63 3.14 4.51 2.87
CA ALA A 63 3.63 3.41 3.68
C ALA A 63 3.11 3.51 5.12
N VAL A 64 1.78 3.56 5.29
CA VAL A 64 1.14 3.68 6.61
C VAL A 64 0.08 2.60 6.78
N GLY A 65 0.17 1.86 7.88
CA GLY A 65 -0.85 0.92 8.35
C GLY A 65 -1.47 1.41 9.64
N ILE A 66 -2.80 1.32 9.75
CA ILE A 66 -3.56 1.68 10.97
C ILE A 66 -4.48 0.50 11.30
N ARG A 67 -4.53 0.11 12.57
CA ARG A 67 -5.42 -0.95 13.06
C ARG A 67 -6.04 -0.54 14.39
N LEU A 68 -7.35 -0.77 14.51
CA LEU A 68 -8.05 -0.73 15.78
C LEU A 68 -7.82 -2.05 16.52
N GLU A 69 -7.33 -1.97 17.75
CA GLU A 69 -7.08 -3.11 18.61
C GLU A 69 -8.32 -3.46 19.45
N LYS A 70 -8.27 -4.60 20.14
CA LYS A 70 -9.41 -5.10 20.94
C LYS A 70 -9.76 -4.24 22.15
N ASP A 71 -8.82 -3.40 22.60
CA ASP A 71 -8.97 -2.47 23.72
C ASP A 71 -9.28 -1.04 23.26
N ASP A 72 -9.73 -0.88 22.02
CA ASP A 72 -10.02 0.40 21.35
C ASP A 72 -8.79 1.30 21.14
N SER A 73 -7.58 0.81 21.44
CA SER A 73 -6.35 1.52 21.07
C SER A 73 -6.08 1.42 19.57
N ILE A 74 -5.32 2.39 19.05
CA ILE A 74 -4.91 2.44 17.65
C ILE A 74 -3.42 2.09 17.56
N SER A 75 -3.12 1.02 16.83
CA SER A 75 -1.75 0.71 16.40
C SER A 75 -1.46 1.38 15.06
N VAL A 76 -0.28 1.97 14.95
CA VAL A 76 0.21 2.60 13.71
C VAL A 76 1.54 1.98 13.33
N ALA A 77 1.63 1.49 12.09
CA ALA A 77 2.88 1.06 11.46
C ALA A 77 3.26 2.08 10.38
N ALA A 78 4.36 2.82 10.59
CA ALA A 78 4.83 3.85 9.69
C ALA A 78 6.37 3.80 9.62
N PRO A 79 6.97 2.87 8.83
CA PRO A 79 8.41 2.63 8.82
C PRO A 79 9.27 3.84 8.42
N PHE A 80 8.67 4.86 7.81
CA PHE A 80 9.33 6.10 7.41
C PHE A 80 8.87 7.33 8.22
N GLY A 81 8.10 7.12 9.29
CA GLY A 81 7.41 8.20 9.99
C GLY A 81 6.13 8.66 9.27
N LEU A 82 5.52 9.72 9.79
CA LEU A 82 4.24 10.28 9.30
C LEU A 82 4.40 11.69 8.70
N GLU A 83 5.61 12.24 8.74
CA GLU A 83 5.93 13.60 8.37
C GLU A 83 5.57 13.87 6.91
N ASP A 84 5.97 13.00 5.98
CA ASP A 84 5.67 13.17 4.55
C ASP A 84 4.15 13.09 4.26
N LEU A 85 3.43 12.21 4.96
CA LEU A 85 1.97 12.11 4.82
C LEU A 85 1.29 13.41 5.26
N PHE A 86 1.63 13.92 6.45
CA PHE A 86 0.99 15.13 6.97
C PHE A 86 1.45 16.42 6.28
N ALA A 87 2.69 16.47 5.80
CA ALA A 87 3.23 17.61 5.06
C ALA A 87 2.80 17.61 3.58
N MET A 88 2.00 16.63 3.13
CA MET A 88 1.59 16.46 1.73
C MET A 88 2.79 16.36 0.78
N VAL A 89 3.85 15.67 1.21
CA VAL A 89 5.08 15.49 0.44
C VAL A 89 5.11 14.12 -0.23
N MET A 90 5.31 14.13 -1.54
CA MET A 90 5.50 12.92 -2.34
C MET A 90 6.95 12.81 -2.78
N ARG A 91 7.66 11.81 -2.25
CA ARG A 91 9.03 11.49 -2.64
C ARG A 91 9.20 9.99 -2.88
N PRO A 92 10.15 9.55 -3.73
CA PRO A 92 10.43 8.14 -3.90
C PRO A 92 10.81 7.46 -2.58
N ASN A 93 10.47 6.18 -2.43
CA ASN A 93 10.91 5.40 -1.29
C ASN A 93 12.45 5.34 -1.24
N PRO A 94 13.08 5.74 -0.11
CA PRO A 94 14.55 5.80 0.00
C PRO A 94 15.23 4.43 -0.09
N ASN A 95 14.50 3.34 0.13
CA ASN A 95 15.04 1.98 0.13
C ASN A 95 15.09 1.32 -1.26
N ARG A 96 14.39 1.85 -2.28
CA ARG A 96 14.29 1.20 -3.61
C ARG A 96 14.30 2.12 -4.83
N GLY A 97 14.51 3.43 -4.64
CA GLY A 97 14.47 4.40 -5.74
C GLY A 97 13.08 4.53 -6.39
N PRO A 98 12.94 5.29 -7.48
CA PRO A 98 11.66 5.46 -8.17
C PRO A 98 11.17 4.15 -8.80
N ALA A 99 9.94 3.74 -8.46
CA ALA A 99 9.31 2.57 -9.09
C ALA A 99 8.99 2.83 -10.57
N MET A 100 8.90 1.77 -11.39
CA MET A 100 8.57 1.87 -12.82
C MET A 100 7.30 2.70 -13.11
N GLY A 101 6.32 2.70 -12.21
CA GLY A 101 5.07 3.45 -12.34
C GLY A 101 5.08 4.84 -11.70
N TRP A 102 6.24 5.38 -11.32
CA TRP A 102 6.36 6.61 -10.51
C TRP A 102 5.58 7.79 -11.09
N ASP A 103 5.81 8.14 -12.36
CA ASP A 103 5.18 9.30 -13.00
C ASP A 103 3.65 9.20 -13.02
N LYS A 104 3.14 7.97 -13.24
CA LYS A 104 1.70 7.71 -13.21
C LYS A 104 1.13 7.88 -11.80
N VAL A 105 1.85 7.41 -10.79
CA VAL A 105 1.47 7.57 -9.38
C VAL A 105 1.46 9.04 -8.98
N VAL A 106 2.50 9.80 -9.35
CA VAL A 106 2.57 11.25 -9.11
C VAL A 106 1.40 11.94 -9.79
N ALA A 107 1.17 11.72 -11.09
CA ALA A 107 0.09 12.36 -11.82
C ALA A 107 -1.30 12.08 -11.21
N SER A 108 -1.59 10.82 -10.90
CA SER A 108 -2.88 10.43 -10.28
C SER A 108 -3.06 10.99 -8.86
N THR A 109 -1.97 11.14 -8.11
CA THR A 109 -2.03 11.66 -6.74
C THR A 109 -2.16 13.18 -6.76
N SER A 110 -1.37 13.90 -7.56
CA SER A 110 -1.48 15.34 -7.73
C SER A 110 -2.83 15.79 -8.30
N GLN A 111 -3.50 14.94 -9.11
CA GLN A 111 -4.86 15.22 -9.57
C GLN A 111 -5.88 15.22 -8.42
N ARG A 112 -5.70 14.34 -7.42
CA ARG A 112 -6.59 14.22 -6.26
C ARG A 112 -6.25 15.22 -5.16
N TRP A 113 -4.97 15.58 -5.04
CA TRP A 113 -4.44 16.51 -4.05
C TRP A 113 -3.53 17.54 -4.72
N PRO A 114 -4.10 18.67 -5.20
CA PRO A 114 -3.33 19.73 -5.86
C PRO A 114 -2.26 20.39 -4.96
N GLU A 115 -2.38 20.26 -3.64
CA GLU A 115 -1.45 20.79 -2.63
C GLU A 115 -0.19 19.93 -2.44
N LEU A 116 -0.11 18.79 -3.13
CA LEU A 116 0.99 17.84 -3.00
C LEU A 116 2.32 18.47 -3.49
N THR A 117 3.33 18.45 -2.63
CA THR A 117 4.71 18.82 -3.02
C THR A 117 5.45 17.57 -3.49
N VAL A 118 5.80 17.51 -4.77
CA VAL A 118 6.58 16.41 -5.32
C VAL A 118 8.07 16.73 -5.24
N VAL A 119 8.83 15.90 -4.53
CA VAL A 119 10.30 15.99 -4.46
C VAL A 119 10.88 15.04 -5.50
N THR A 120 11.56 15.59 -6.50
CA THR A 120 12.38 14.81 -7.44
C THR A 120 13.70 14.45 -6.78
N ALA A 121 14.12 13.19 -6.92
CA ALA A 121 15.43 12.71 -6.46
C ALA A 121 16.58 13.38 -7.20
#